data_AF-A0A448NYB0-F1
#
_entry.id   AF-A0A448NYB0-F1
#
_cell.length_a   1.000
_cell.length_b   1.000
_cell.length_c   1.000
_cell.angle_alpha   90.00
_cell.angle_beta   90.00
_cell.angle_gamma   90.00
#
_symmetry.space_group_name_H-M   'P 1'
#
loop_
_entity.id
_entity.type
_entity.pdbx_description
1 polymer ?
#
loop_
_entity_poly.entity_id
_entity_poly.type
_entity_poly.pdbx_seq_one_letter_code
_entity_poly.pdbx_strand_id
1 'polypeptide(L)'
;MSVSISARRTGVRFDMQERVITCTSMTRRPANADPKAKSPDCGYTYQRKGDRRITATATWQITWHAANQSGTVPMTRTSTRTLPVRELLAVNTRPS
;
A
#
# COMPACT_ATOMS: atom_id res chain seq x y z
N MET A 1 -25.69 -26.16 -11.23
CA MET A 1 -24.50 -25.60 -11.90
C MET A 1 -23.87 -24.60 -10.95
N SER A 2 -22.60 -24.79 -10.57
CA SER A 2 -21.89 -23.87 -9.68
C SER A 2 -20.99 -22.95 -10.49
N VAL A 3 -21.03 -21.66 -10.17
CA VAL A 3 -20.06 -20.67 -10.66
C VAL A 3 -19.13 -20.36 -9.49
N SER A 4 -17.83 -20.42 -9.74
CA SER A 4 -16.82 -20.03 -8.74
C SER A 4 -15.90 -18.98 -9.31
N ILE A 5 -15.60 -17.95 -8.52
CA ILE A 5 -14.66 -16.90 -8.86
C ILE A 5 -13.75 -16.66 -7.67
N SER A 6 -12.45 -16.58 -7.93
CA SER A 6 -11.45 -16.30 -6.91
C SER A 6 -10.48 -15.25 -7.43
N ALA A 7 -10.11 -14.29 -6.58
CA ALA A 7 -9.16 -13.25 -6.93
C ALA A 7 -7.96 -13.33 -6.00
N ARG A 8 -6.76 -13.47 -6.59
CA ARG A 8 -5.50 -13.47 -5.84
C ARG A 8 -4.70 -12.22 -6.21
N ARG A 9 -4.32 -11.43 -5.22
CA ARG A 9 -3.43 -10.27 -5.43
C ARG A 9 -2.00 -10.75 -5.58
N THR A 10 -1.37 -10.42 -6.69
CA THR A 10 0.01 -10.84 -6.99
C THR A 10 1.05 -9.82 -6.52
N GLY A 11 0.67 -8.54 -6.42
CA GLY A 11 1.53 -7.50 -5.87
C GLY A 11 0.87 -6.13 -5.88
N VAL A 12 1.53 -5.16 -5.22
CA VAL A 12 1.11 -3.76 -5.24
C VAL A 12 2.32 -2.87 -5.55
N ARG A 13 2.17 -2.01 -6.55
CA ARG A 13 3.15 -0.99 -6.90
C ARG A 13 2.71 0.34 -6.31
N PHE A 14 3.58 0.96 -5.51
CA PHE A 14 3.36 2.25 -4.90
C PHE A 14 4.21 3.32 -5.56
N ASP A 15 3.57 4.27 -6.22
CA ASP A 15 4.19 5.50 -6.67
C ASP A 15 3.97 6.60 -5.62
N MET A 16 5.07 7.05 -5.01
CA MET A 16 5.08 8.05 -3.96
C MET A 16 5.60 9.41 -4.44
N GLN A 17 5.63 9.65 -5.77
CA GLN A 17 6.18 10.83 -6.46
C GLN A 17 7.70 11.02 -6.33
N GLU A 18 8.31 10.54 -5.24
CA GLU A 18 9.77 10.54 -5.05
C GLU A 18 10.39 9.21 -5.48
N ARG A 19 9.68 8.12 -5.22
CA ARG A 19 10.16 6.77 -5.47
C ARG A 19 9.00 5.86 -5.77
N VAL A 20 9.23 4.93 -6.68
CA VAL A 20 8.32 3.82 -6.90
C VAL A 20 8.86 2.57 -6.22
N ILE A 21 8.06 1.95 -5.37
CA ILE A 21 8.38 0.71 -4.67
C ILE A 21 7.32 -0.35 -4.98
N THR A 22 7.73 -1.61 -5.14
CA THR A 22 6.81 -2.73 -5.28
C THR A 22 6.83 -3.51 -3.97
N CYS A 23 5.67 -3.67 -3.35
CA CYS A 23 5.50 -4.46 -2.14
C CYS A 23 4.63 -5.67 -2.42
N THR A 24 5.07 -6.83 -1.92
CA THR A 24 4.36 -8.10 -2.05
C THR A 24 3.43 -8.35 -0.86
N SER A 25 3.75 -7.84 0.33
CA SER A 25 2.88 -7.82 1.51
C SER A 25 2.49 -6.39 1.89
N MET A 26 1.31 -6.24 2.51
CA MET A 26 0.86 -4.96 3.07
C MET A 26 0.13 -5.20 4.38
N THR A 27 0.70 -4.68 5.46
CA THR A 27 0.12 -4.68 6.79
C THR A 27 -0.41 -3.30 7.07
N ARG A 28 -1.63 -3.23 7.59
CA ARG A 28 -2.21 -1.95 8.02
C ARG A 28 -1.32 -1.37 9.12
N ARG A 29 -0.81 -0.15 8.90
CA ARG A 29 -0.08 0.56 9.95
C ARG A 29 -1.01 0.84 11.14
N PRO A 30 -0.64 0.47 12.37
CA PRO A 30 -1.42 0.81 13.56
C PRO A 30 -1.53 2.33 13.71
N ALA A 31 -2.66 2.80 14.25
CA ALA A 31 -2.87 4.24 14.48
C ALA A 31 -1.83 4.84 15.44
N ASN A 32 -1.36 4.05 16.40
CA ASN A 32 -0.43 4.47 17.46
C ASN A 32 1.02 4.08 17.16
N ALA A 33 1.33 3.69 15.93
CA ALA A 33 2.69 3.33 15.56
C ALA A 33 3.60 4.56 15.65
N ASP A 34 4.84 4.36 16.15
CA ASP A 34 5.87 5.40 16.16
C ASP A 34 5.92 6.07 14.77
N PRO A 35 5.69 7.39 14.66
CA PRO A 35 5.74 8.10 13.39
C PRO A 35 7.06 7.93 12.63
N LYS A 36 8.16 7.63 13.35
CA LYS A 36 9.48 7.38 12.77
C LYS A 36 9.71 5.93 12.36
N ALA A 37 8.88 4.98 12.81
CA ALA A 37 9.07 3.58 12.47
C ALA A 37 8.93 3.38 10.96
N LYS A 38 9.81 2.57 10.37
CA LYS A 38 9.74 2.24 8.94
C LYS A 38 8.39 1.58 8.61
N SER A 39 7.97 1.67 7.35
CA SER A 39 6.83 0.87 6.89
C SER A 39 7.13 -0.62 7.15
N PRO A 40 6.25 -1.38 7.84
CA PRO A 40 6.54 -2.75 8.27
C PRO A 40 6.91 -3.69 7.12
N ASP A 41 6.24 -3.53 5.97
CA ASP A 41 6.40 -4.41 4.82
C ASP A 41 7.26 -3.82 3.70
N CYS A 42 7.25 -2.50 3.56
CA CYS A 42 7.87 -1.81 2.43
C CYS A 42 9.16 -1.08 2.79
N GLY A 43 9.44 -0.88 4.08
CA GLY A 43 10.67 -0.24 4.59
C GLY A 43 10.86 1.24 4.25
N TYR A 44 9.94 1.89 3.52
CA TYR A 44 10.09 3.28 3.10
C TYR A 44 9.76 4.29 4.20
N THR A 45 10.59 5.33 4.30
CA THR A 45 10.42 6.47 5.21
C THR A 45 10.58 7.77 4.41
N TYR A 46 9.61 8.67 4.53
CA TYR A 46 9.70 10.00 3.91
C TYR A 46 10.73 10.87 4.62
N GLN A 47 11.63 11.49 3.85
CA GLN A 47 12.70 12.34 4.38
C GLN A 47 12.32 13.83 4.41
N ARG A 48 11.28 14.24 3.68
CA ARG A 48 10.91 15.65 3.48
C ARG A 48 9.42 15.87 3.76
N LYS A 49 9.10 16.89 4.57
CA LYS A 49 7.71 17.34 4.82
C LYS A 49 7.01 17.81 3.55
N GLY A 50 5.69 17.71 3.55
CA GLY A 50 4.82 18.12 2.43
C GLY A 50 3.65 17.16 2.23
N ASP A 51 2.66 17.61 1.46
CA ASP A 51 1.53 16.75 1.06
C ASP A 51 1.97 15.85 -0.10
N ARG A 52 1.94 14.54 0.13
CA ARG A 52 2.42 13.55 -0.83
C ARG A 52 1.25 12.79 -1.41
N ARG A 53 1.11 12.79 -2.73
CA ARG A 53 0.11 11.98 -3.41
C ARG A 53 0.68 10.60 -3.67
N ILE A 54 0.13 9.60 -3.00
CA ILE A 54 0.54 8.21 -3.13
C ILE A 54 -0.46 7.50 -4.04
N THR A 55 0.05 6.84 -5.08
CA THR A 55 -0.75 6.02 -6.00
C THR A 55 -0.36 4.56 -5.82
N ALA A 56 -1.31 3.74 -5.39
CA ALA A 56 -1.15 2.30 -5.20
C ALA A 56 -1.86 1.56 -6.35
N THR A 57 -1.10 0.80 -7.14
CA THR A 57 -1.61 -0.04 -8.22
C THR A 57 -1.47 -1.50 -7.81
N ALA A 58 -2.58 -2.14 -7.47
CA ALA A 58 -2.64 -3.56 -7.13
C ALA A 58 -2.90 -4.40 -8.38
N THR A 59 -2.10 -5.45 -8.58
CA THR A 59 -2.31 -6.45 -9.63
C THR A 59 -2.99 -7.67 -9.03
N TRP A 60 -4.05 -8.12 -9.70
CA TRP A 60 -4.89 -9.26 -9.32
C TRP A 60 -4.92 -10.26 -10.46
N GLN A 61 -4.88 -11.53 -10.12
CA GLN A 61 -5.17 -12.63 -11.01
C GLN A 61 -6.49 -13.23 -10.59
N ILE A 62 -7.50 -13.11 -11.46
CA ILE A 62 -8.84 -13.63 -11.23
C ILE A 62 -8.93 -14.99 -11.90
N THR A 63 -9.24 -16.03 -11.14
CA THR A 63 -9.49 -17.38 -11.64
C THR A 63 -10.98 -17.67 -11.53
N TRP A 64 -11.60 -18.10 -12.63
CA TRP A 64 -13.03 -18.38 -12.67
C TRP A 64 -13.30 -19.76 -13.26
N HIS A 65 -14.39 -20.37 -12.80
CA HIS A 65 -14.95 -21.60 -13.33
C HIS A 65 -16.46 -21.44 -13.45
N ALA A 66 -17.00 -21.73 -14.63
CA ALA A 66 -18.42 -21.68 -14.93
C ALA A 66 -18.78 -22.85 -15.86
N ALA A 67 -19.67 -23.72 -15.40
CA ALA A 67 -19.99 -24.97 -16.11
C ALA A 67 -18.71 -25.75 -16.49
N ASN A 68 -18.50 -26.06 -17.77
CA ASN A 68 -17.32 -26.76 -18.27
C ASN A 68 -16.20 -25.83 -18.76
N GLN A 69 -16.28 -24.53 -18.44
CA GLN A 69 -15.30 -23.53 -18.84
C GLN A 69 -14.59 -22.95 -17.62
N SER A 70 -13.31 -22.62 -17.82
CA SER A 70 -12.50 -21.97 -16.81
C SER A 70 -11.46 -21.08 -17.46
N GLY A 71 -11.00 -20.06 -16.73
CA GLY A 71 -9.96 -19.17 -17.22
C GLY A 71 -9.30 -18.36 -16.12
N THR A 72 -8.24 -17.67 -16.51
CA THR A 72 -7.58 -16.66 -15.67
C THR A 72 -7.56 -15.32 -16.39
N VAL A 73 -7.85 -14.25 -15.66
CA VAL A 73 -7.89 -12.88 -16.19
C VAL A 73 -7.03 -11.99 -15.30
N PRO A 74 -5.99 -11.31 -15.84
CA PRO A 74 -5.27 -10.29 -15.10
C PRO A 74 -6.13 -9.03 -14.96
N MET A 75 -6.20 -8.48 -13.76
CA MET A 75 -6.88 -7.23 -13.47
C MET A 75 -5.98 -6.33 -12.65
N THR A 76 -5.97 -5.04 -12.93
CA THR A 76 -5.27 -4.05 -12.10
C THR A 76 -6.28 -3.12 -11.44
N ARG A 77 -6.00 -2.71 -10.21
CA ARG A 77 -6.81 -1.76 -9.46
C ARG A 77 -5.93 -0.68 -8.88
N THR A 78 -6.20 0.56 -9.27
CA THR A 78 -5.45 1.73 -8.83
C THR A 78 -6.23 2.49 -7.78
N SER A 79 -5.54 2.97 -6.75
CA SER A 79 -6.10 3.83 -5.71
C SER A 79 -5.11 4.95 -5.39
N THR A 80 -5.61 6.16 -5.22
CA THR A 80 -4.80 7.34 -4.95
C THR A 80 -5.22 7.93 -3.61
N ARG A 81 -4.24 8.31 -2.78
CA ARG A 81 -4.49 8.99 -1.51
C ARG A 81 -3.42 10.04 -1.25
N THR A 82 -3.85 11.19 -0.72
CA THR A 82 -2.93 12.22 -0.24
C THR A 82 -2.55 11.94 1.21
N LEU A 83 -1.25 11.89 1.50
CA LEU A 83 -0.69 11.72 2.83
C LEU A 83 0.00 13.03 3.25
N PRO A 84 -0.47 13.70 4.32
CA PRO A 84 0.24 14.85 4.86
C PRO A 84 1.47 14.36 5.64
N VAL A 85 2.68 14.63 5.12
CA VAL A 85 3.94 14.41 5.85
C VAL A 85 4.28 15.70 6.58
N ARG A 86 4.35 15.64 7.90
CA ARG A 86 4.58 16.80 8.78
C ARG A 86 5.81 16.57 9.65
N GLU A 87 6.45 17.65 10.05
CA GLU A 87 7.52 17.64 11.05
C GLU A 87 6.89 17.51 12.44
N LEU A 88 7.46 16.65 13.28
CA LEU A 88 7.14 16.61 14.70
C LEU A 88 8.12 17.51 15.43
N LEU A 89 7.61 18.59 16.02
CA LEU A 89 8.37 19.45 16.91
C LEU A 89 8.15 18.95 18.35
N ALA A 90 9.25 18.65 19.05
CA ALA A 90 9.23 18.38 20.47
C ALA A 90 10.00 19.49 21.19
N VAL A 91 9.38 20.09 22.22
CA VAL A 91 10.06 21.03 23.10
C VAL A 91 10.88 20.23 24.11
N ASN A 92 12.18 20.52 24.18
CA ASN A 92 13.07 19.91 25.17
C ASN A 92 12.84 20.58 26.53
N THR A 93 12.01 20.00 27.38
CA THR A 93 11.73 20.49 28.74
C THR A 93 12.74 19.95 29.75
N ARG A 94 14.06 20.11 29.52
CA ARG A 94 15.04 19.83 30.58
C ARG A 94 14.85 20.87 31.68
N PRO A 95 14.46 20.50 32.91
CA PRO A 95 14.56 21.41 34.04
C PRO A 95 16.04 21.54 34.39
N SER A 96 16.52 22.79 34.50
CA SER A 96 17.83 23.15 35.04
C SER A 96 17.91 22.86 36.54
#